data_AF-A0A8T3VUW1-F1
#
_entry.id   AF-A0A8T3VUW1-F1
#
_cell.length_a   1.000
_cell.length_b   1.000
_cell.length_c   1.000
_cell.angle_alpha   90.00
_cell.angle_beta   90.00
_cell.angle_gamma   90.00
#
_symmetry.space_group_name_H-M   'P 1'
#
loop_
_entity.id
_entity.type
_entity.pdbx_description
1 polymer ?
#
loop_
_entity_poly.entity_id
_entity_poly.type
_entity_poly.pdbx_seq_one_letter_code
_entity_poly.pdbx_strand_id
1 'polypeptide(L)'
;MAEILDAITMIKKAESDAEQLIVDSESQSKDLINESKVKAEEIISAAKQSAEEEAKNTVFDAEDKAKEEAQSITASAENDVKALKDKAMANVDEAASIIVKNIL
;
A
#
# COMPACT_ATOMS: atom_id res chain seq x y z
N MET A 1 -16.94 55.23 -51.59
CA MET A 1 -17.92 55.09 -50.48
C MET A 1 -18.34 53.64 -50.25
N ALA A 2 -18.62 52.85 -51.29
CA ALA A 2 -18.95 51.42 -51.14
C ALA A 2 -17.84 50.59 -50.47
N GLU A 3 -16.58 50.76 -50.88
CA GLU A 3 -15.44 50.01 -50.34
C GLU A 3 -15.18 50.22 -48.84
N ILE A 4 -15.49 51.42 -48.32
CA ILE A 4 -15.32 51.73 -46.88
C ILE A 4 -16.41 51.02 -46.06
N LEU A 5 -17.64 50.92 -46.59
CA LEU A 5 -18.74 50.24 -45.92
C LEU A 5 -18.51 48.72 -45.85
N ASP A 6 -17.95 48.14 -46.92
CA ASP A 6 -17.56 46.73 -46.96
C ASP A 6 -16.43 46.44 -45.95
N ALA A 7 -15.42 47.31 -45.89
CA ALA A 7 -14.34 47.19 -44.91
C ALA A 7 -14.86 47.24 -43.46
N ILE A 8 -15.77 48.16 -43.14
CA ILE A 8 -16.39 48.26 -41.80
C ILE A 8 -17.19 47.00 -41.48
N THR A 9 -17.91 46.44 -42.46
CA THR A 9 -18.68 45.21 -42.27
C THR A 9 -17.79 44.01 -42.00
N MET A 10 -16.65 43.91 -42.70
CA MET A 10 -15.65 42.88 -42.45
C MET A 10 -15.02 43.03 -41.05
N ILE A 11 -14.71 44.25 -40.62
CA ILE A 11 -14.17 44.50 -39.27
C ILE A 11 -15.16 44.05 -38.20
N LYS A 12 -16.44 44.45 -38.30
CA LYS A 12 -17.47 44.03 -37.33
C LYS A 12 -17.66 42.53 -37.28
N LYS A 13 -17.58 41.85 -38.43
CA LYS A 13 -17.62 40.39 -38.48
C LYS A 13 -16.41 39.78 -37.77
N ALA A 14 -15.21 40.29 -38.05
CA ALA A 14 -13.99 39.82 -37.40
C ALA A 14 -14.01 40.05 -35.88
N GLU A 15 -14.56 41.18 -35.41
CA GLU A 15 -14.78 41.45 -33.98
C GLU A 15 -15.72 40.41 -33.36
N SER A 16 -16.87 40.16 -34.00
CA SER A 16 -17.83 39.14 -33.53
C SER A 16 -17.25 37.73 -33.53
N ASP A 17 -16.48 37.36 -34.56
CA ASP A 17 -15.83 36.06 -34.66
C ASP A 17 -14.76 35.90 -33.57
N ALA A 18 -14.02 36.97 -33.25
CA ALA A 18 -13.04 36.99 -32.18
C ALA A 18 -13.68 36.90 -30.78
N GLU A 19 -14.78 37.61 -30.54
CA GLU A 19 -15.55 37.50 -29.28
C GLU A 19 -16.07 36.08 -29.08
N GLN A 20 -16.62 35.46 -30.12
CA GLN A 20 -17.08 34.07 -30.06
C GLN A 20 -15.92 33.11 -29.76
N LEU A 21 -14.76 33.31 -30.40
CA LEU A 21 -13.58 32.49 -30.15
C LEU A 21 -13.10 32.60 -28.69
N ILE A 22 -13.17 33.78 -28.08
CA ILE A 22 -12.82 33.97 -26.67
C ILE A 22 -13.79 33.18 -25.78
N VAL A 23 -15.10 33.32 -25.99
CA VAL A 23 -16.12 32.60 -25.20
C VAL A 23 -15.96 31.10 -25.32
N ASP A 24 -15.76 30.59 -26.54
CA ASP A 24 -15.58 29.16 -26.79
C ASP A 24 -14.30 28.65 -26.12
N SER A 25 -13.19 29.41 -26.21
CA SER A 25 -11.92 29.06 -25.58
C SER A 25 -12.02 29.04 -24.05
N GLU A 26 -12.74 30.00 -23.46
CA GLU A 26 -12.98 30.02 -22.02
C GLU A 26 -13.82 28.84 -21.56
N SER A 27 -14.84 28.46 -22.33
CA SER A 27 -15.67 27.28 -22.04
C SER A 27 -14.84 26.01 -22.11
N GLN A 28 -14.11 25.80 -23.20
CA GLN A 28 -13.26 24.63 -23.39
C GLN A 28 -12.19 24.52 -22.29
N SER A 29 -11.60 25.63 -21.89
CA SER A 29 -10.62 25.67 -20.80
C SER A 29 -11.25 25.21 -19.48
N LYS A 30 -12.45 25.68 -19.16
CA LYS A 30 -13.18 25.25 -17.94
C LYS A 30 -13.51 23.75 -17.98
N ASP A 31 -13.95 23.24 -19.12
CA ASP A 31 -14.26 21.83 -19.30
C ASP A 31 -13.01 20.96 -19.12
N LEU A 32 -11.88 21.34 -19.73
CA LEU A 32 -10.60 20.66 -19.58
C LEU A 32 -10.10 20.65 -18.14
N ILE A 33 -10.24 21.78 -17.41
CA ILE A 33 -9.87 21.86 -16.00
C ILE A 33 -10.74 20.92 -15.18
N ASN A 34 -12.05 20.88 -15.44
CA ASN A 34 -12.97 20.02 -14.70
C ASN A 34 -12.67 18.53 -14.97
N GLU A 35 -12.49 18.15 -16.23
CA GLU A 35 -12.12 16.79 -16.61
C GLU A 35 -10.79 16.36 -15.97
N SER A 36 -9.80 17.26 -15.96
CA SER A 36 -8.50 17.00 -15.33
C SER A 36 -8.62 16.79 -13.82
N LYS A 37 -9.50 17.55 -13.15
CA LYS A 37 -9.77 17.36 -11.71
C LYS A 37 -10.41 16.01 -11.43
N VAL A 38 -11.43 15.62 -12.21
CA VAL A 38 -12.08 14.32 -12.06
C VAL A 38 -11.07 13.18 -12.26
N LYS A 39 -10.27 13.25 -13.33
CA LYS A 39 -9.21 12.26 -13.57
C LYS A 39 -8.19 12.19 -12.44
N ALA A 40 -7.80 13.34 -11.88
CA ALA A 40 -6.88 13.38 -10.75
C ALA A 40 -7.47 12.72 -9.51
N GLU A 41 -8.75 12.98 -9.21
CA GLU A 41 -9.46 12.36 -8.09
C GLU A 41 -9.59 10.84 -8.27
N GLU A 42 -9.91 10.37 -9.47
CA GLU A 42 -9.97 8.94 -9.80
C GLU A 42 -8.61 8.26 -9.59
N ILE A 43 -7.52 8.86 -10.08
CA ILE A 43 -6.16 8.34 -9.90
C ILE A 43 -5.80 8.27 -8.42
N ILE A 44 -6.08 9.33 -7.66
CA ILE A 44 -5.81 9.38 -6.22
C ILE A 44 -6.62 8.31 -5.48
N SER A 45 -7.90 8.14 -5.82
CA SER A 45 -8.75 7.13 -5.19
C SER A 45 -8.27 5.71 -5.49
N ALA A 46 -7.90 5.43 -6.74
CA ALA A 46 -7.37 4.13 -7.15
C ALA A 46 -6.04 3.84 -6.44
N ALA A 47 -5.15 4.83 -6.34
CA ALA A 47 -3.89 4.70 -5.63
C ALA A 47 -4.09 4.41 -4.14
N LYS A 48 -5.06 5.09 -3.49
CA LYS A 48 -5.41 4.83 -2.08
C LYS A 48 -5.93 3.40 -1.88
N GLN A 49 -6.85 2.96 -2.74
CA GLN A 49 -7.40 1.60 -2.65
C GLN A 49 -6.31 0.54 -2.84
N SER A 50 -5.42 0.73 -3.82
CA SER A 50 -4.28 -0.18 -4.03
C SER A 50 -3.34 -0.21 -2.84
N ALA A 51 -3.05 0.95 -2.23
CA ALA A 51 -2.19 1.04 -1.05
C ALA A 51 -2.84 0.36 0.18
N GLU A 52 -4.15 0.50 0.38
CA GLU A 52 -4.88 -0.19 1.44
C GLU A 52 -4.85 -1.71 1.27
N GLU A 53 -5.03 -2.20 0.04
CA GLU A 53 -4.94 -3.62 -0.28
C GLU A 53 -3.52 -4.17 -0.04
N GLU A 54 -2.50 -3.47 -0.52
CA GLU A 54 -1.10 -3.85 -0.33
C GLU A 54 -0.70 -3.86 1.16
N ALA A 55 -1.15 -2.86 1.93
CA ALA A 55 -0.93 -2.81 3.37
C ALA A 55 -1.59 -3.99 4.07
N LYS A 56 -2.81 -4.34 3.70
CA LYS A 56 -3.53 -5.51 4.26
C LYS A 56 -2.79 -6.81 3.94
N ASN A 57 -2.34 -6.99 2.70
CA ASN A 57 -1.59 -8.18 2.30
C ASN A 57 -0.25 -8.26 3.05
N THR A 58 0.44 -7.14 3.22
CA THR A 58 1.69 -7.08 4.00
C THR A 58 1.48 -7.52 5.46
N VAL A 59 0.40 -7.07 6.10
CA VAL A 59 0.07 -7.49 7.47
C VAL A 59 -0.24 -8.98 7.52
N PHE A 60 -1.07 -9.48 6.59
CA PHE A 60 -1.43 -10.90 6.54
C PHE A 60 -0.21 -11.80 6.35
N ASP A 61 0.67 -11.45 5.40
CA ASP A 61 1.91 -12.19 5.15
C ASP A 61 2.85 -12.18 6.37
N ALA A 62 2.90 -11.06 7.09
CA ALA A 62 3.68 -10.95 8.33
C ALA A 62 3.10 -11.81 9.45
N GLU A 63 1.77 -11.84 9.60
CA GLU A 63 1.08 -12.70 10.58
C GLU A 63 1.30 -14.19 10.30
N ASP A 64 1.20 -14.61 9.04
CA ASP A 64 1.43 -16.01 8.64
C ASP A 64 2.89 -16.41 8.90
N LYS A 65 3.86 -15.57 8.52
CA LYS A 65 5.29 -15.83 8.83
C LYS A 65 5.54 -15.90 10.34
N ALA A 66 4.98 -14.98 11.12
CA ALA A 66 5.13 -14.99 12.57
C ALA A 66 4.56 -16.26 13.19
N LYS A 67 3.44 -16.78 12.65
CA LYS A 67 2.84 -18.04 13.09
C LYS A 67 3.72 -19.24 12.75
N GLU A 68 4.28 -19.30 11.54
CA GLU A 68 5.22 -20.35 11.14
C GLU A 68 6.49 -20.33 12.03
N GLU A 69 7.05 -19.15 12.28
CA GLU A 69 8.19 -18.99 13.18
C GLU A 69 7.87 -19.44 14.61
N ALA A 70 6.71 -19.06 15.14
CA ALA A 70 6.29 -19.47 16.48
C ALA A 70 6.12 -21.00 16.60
N GLN A 71 5.59 -21.65 15.56
CA GLN A 71 5.50 -23.11 15.51
C GLN A 71 6.88 -23.77 15.47
N SER A 72 7.80 -23.22 14.67
CA SER A 72 9.18 -23.70 14.59
C SER A 72 9.93 -23.57 15.92
N ILE A 73 9.80 -22.42 16.59
CA ILE A 73 10.38 -22.19 17.92
C ILE A 73 9.81 -23.17 18.94
N THR A 74 8.49 -23.40 18.93
CA THR A 74 7.83 -24.35 19.83
C THR A 74 8.37 -25.76 19.62
N ALA A 75 8.44 -26.22 18.36
CA ALA A 75 8.97 -27.54 18.04
C ALA A 75 10.44 -27.69 18.46
N SER A 76 11.27 -26.65 18.27
CA SER A 76 12.66 -26.64 18.75
C SER A 76 12.73 -26.73 20.27
N ALA A 77 11.93 -25.94 20.99
CA ALA A 77 11.90 -25.94 22.44
C ALA A 77 11.45 -27.29 23.02
N GLU A 78 10.46 -27.95 22.41
CA GLU A 78 10.04 -29.30 22.80
C GLU A 78 11.17 -30.33 22.64
N ASN A 79 11.93 -30.25 21.54
CA ASN A 79 13.09 -31.10 21.32
C ASN A 79 14.20 -30.84 22.35
N ASP A 80 14.48 -29.57 22.66
CA ASP A 80 15.49 -29.20 23.65
C ASP A 80 15.11 -29.68 25.06
N VAL A 81 13.84 -29.51 25.46
CA VAL A 81 13.33 -30.00 26.75
C VAL A 81 13.43 -31.52 26.83
N LYS A 82 13.10 -32.23 25.74
CA LYS A 82 13.21 -33.69 25.69
C LYS A 82 14.67 -34.14 25.81
N ALA A 83 15.58 -33.52 25.05
CA ALA A 83 17.01 -33.82 25.13
C ALA A 83 17.58 -33.54 26.54
N LEU A 84 17.17 -32.44 27.17
CA LEU A 84 17.56 -32.11 28.54
C LEU A 84 17.04 -33.15 29.54
N LYS A 85 15.77 -33.56 29.41
CA LYS A 85 15.17 -34.59 30.27
C LYS A 85 15.89 -35.93 30.12
N ASP A 86 16.14 -36.36 28.90
CA ASP A 86 16.83 -37.64 28.63
C ASP A 86 18.24 -37.63 29.23
N LYS A 87 18.98 -36.52 29.06
CA LYS A 87 20.29 -36.32 29.67
C LYS A 87 20.24 -36.32 31.20
N ALA A 88 19.24 -35.67 31.79
CA ALA A 88 19.08 -35.66 33.25
C ALA A 88 18.77 -37.06 33.78
N MET A 89 17.85 -37.78 33.14
CA MET A 89 17.45 -39.14 33.54
C MET A 89 18.60 -40.13 33.49
N ALA A 90 19.51 -40.01 32.50
CA ALA A 90 20.68 -40.87 32.40
C ALA A 90 21.64 -40.77 33.60
N ASN A 91 21.60 -39.68 34.38
CA ASN A 91 22.51 -39.44 35.50
C ASN A 91 21.84 -39.66 36.88
N VAL A 92 20.55 -40.00 36.92
CA VAL A 92 19.78 -40.13 38.18
C VAL A 92 20.32 -41.27 39.05
N ASP A 93 20.60 -42.43 38.45
CA ASP A 93 21.04 -43.61 39.20
C ASP A 93 22.44 -43.41 39.81
N GLU A 94 23.36 -42.78 39.07
CA GLU A 94 24.69 -42.44 39.57
C GLU A 94 24.61 -41.42 40.71
N ALA A 95 23.80 -40.37 40.56
CA ALA A 95 23.58 -39.39 41.61
C ALA A 95 22.99 -40.03 42.87
N ALA A 96 22.00 -40.92 42.74
CA ALA A 96 21.43 -41.68 43.85
C ALA A 96 22.49 -42.55 44.55
N SER A 97 23.35 -43.23 43.79
CA SER A 97 24.43 -44.03 44.35
C SER A 97 25.46 -43.20 45.12
N ILE A 98 25.79 -41.98 44.66
CA ILE A 98 26.70 -41.07 45.35
C ILE A 98 26.09 -40.58 46.67
N ILE A 99 24.79 -40.29 46.69
CA ILE A 99 24.09 -39.85 47.90
C ILE A 99 24.12 -40.96 48.97
N VAL A 100 23.77 -42.20 48.60
CA VAL A 100 23.77 -43.35 49.54
C VAL A 100 25.17 -43.58 50.14
N LYS A 101 26.23 -43.50 49.31
CA LYS A 101 27.62 -43.66 49.77
C LYS A 101 28.10 -42.58 50.75
N ASN A 102 27.51 -41.39 50.74
CA ASN A 102 27.92 -40.29 51.62
C ASN A 102 27.12 -40.24 52.94
N ILE A 103 26.00 -40.96 53.03
CA ILE A 103 25.13 -40.99 54.21
C ILE A 103 25.41 -42.22 55.10
N LEU A 104 25.83 -43.34 54.51
CA LEU A 104 26.23 -44.57 55.19
C LEU A 104 27.74 -44.61 55.46
#